data_AF-A0AAW0X2F4-F1
#
_entry.id   AF-A0AAW0X2F4-F1
#
_cell.length_a   1.000
_cell.length_b   1.000
_cell.length_c   1.000
_cell.angle_alpha   90.00
_cell.angle_beta   90.00
_cell.angle_gamma   90.00
#
_symmetry.space_group_name_H-M   'P 1'
#
loop_
_entity.id
_entity.type
_entity.pdbx_description
1 polymer ?
#
loop_
_entity_poly.entity_id
_entity_poly.type
_entity_poly.pdbx_seq_one_letter_code
_entity_poly.pdbx_strand_id
1 'polypeptide(L)'
;MNAKVTPNTDNKVTSDRDTKVTLDRDTKVTPDRNTNVTPDRDTKVTPDKDIKVTLDRDNEVFPGRNAKVTPDRDTKVTPDRDIKVTPDRDTKVTPDRDIKVTPDRDIKVTPDRDTKVTPDRDTKVTPDRDTKVTPDRDTKVTPDRDTKVTPDRDTKVTPELLH
;
A
#
# COMPACT_ATOMS: atom_id res chain seq x y z
N MET A 1 5.51 -12.80 -25.38
CA MET A 1 4.07 -13.03 -25.59
C MET A 1 3.39 -12.66 -24.29
N ASN A 2 2.41 -11.75 -24.29
CA ASN A 2 1.74 -11.35 -23.05
C ASN A 2 0.55 -12.27 -22.82
N ALA A 3 0.60 -13.16 -21.83
CA ALA A 3 -0.53 -14.02 -21.51
C ALA A 3 -1.57 -13.25 -20.67
N LYS A 4 -2.86 -13.47 -20.97
CA LYS A 4 -4.00 -12.87 -20.24
C LYS A 4 -4.70 -13.96 -19.44
N VAL A 5 -4.89 -13.73 -18.15
CA VAL A 5 -5.59 -14.66 -17.24
C VAL A 5 -6.81 -13.95 -16.64
N THR A 6 -8.00 -14.55 -16.80
CA THR A 6 -9.28 -13.98 -16.32
C THR A 6 -10.15 -15.03 -15.64
N PRO A 7 -9.84 -15.43 -14.41
CA PRO A 7 -10.66 -16.32 -13.60
C PRO A 7 -11.72 -15.54 -12.82
N ASN A 8 -12.83 -16.21 -12.51
CA ASN A 8 -13.99 -15.59 -11.86
C ASN A 8 -13.89 -15.64 -10.33
N THR A 9 -14.37 -16.72 -9.71
CA THR A 9 -14.59 -16.83 -8.27
C THR A 9 -13.91 -18.08 -7.72
N ASP A 10 -13.46 -18.03 -6.47
CA ASP A 10 -12.87 -19.17 -5.73
C ASP A 10 -11.64 -19.80 -6.39
N ASN A 11 -10.86 -18.99 -7.13
CA ASN A 11 -9.72 -19.49 -7.88
C ASN A 11 -8.39 -19.13 -7.22
N LYS A 12 -7.47 -20.11 -7.23
CA LYS A 12 -6.04 -19.88 -7.00
C LYS A 12 -5.32 -19.71 -8.33
N VAL A 13 -4.75 -18.55 -8.55
CA VAL A 13 -4.10 -18.18 -9.81
C VAL A 13 -2.60 -18.00 -9.59
N THR A 14 -1.81 -18.72 -10.36
CA THR A 14 -0.38 -18.47 -10.51
C THR A 14 -0.15 -17.95 -11.92
N SER A 15 0.65 -16.91 -12.07
CA SER A 15 0.99 -16.38 -13.39
C SER A 15 2.47 -16.07 -13.46
N ASP A 16 3.05 -16.46 -14.59
CA ASP A 16 4.47 -16.27 -14.89
C ASP A 16 4.71 -14.86 -15.44
N ARG A 17 5.88 -14.66 -16.05
CA ARG A 17 6.36 -13.37 -16.55
C ARG A 17 5.48 -12.73 -17.62
N ASP A 18 5.45 -11.40 -17.60
CA ASP A 18 4.86 -10.55 -18.64
C ASP A 18 3.36 -10.81 -18.86
N THR A 19 2.63 -11.02 -17.77
CA THR A 19 1.21 -11.37 -17.79
C THR A 19 0.30 -10.20 -17.41
N LYS A 20 -0.96 -10.27 -17.87
CA LYS A 20 -2.05 -9.43 -17.35
C LYS A 20 -3.10 -10.33 -16.70
N VAL A 21 -3.35 -10.12 -15.41
CA VAL A 21 -4.30 -10.90 -14.63
C VAL A 21 -5.44 -9.98 -14.19
N THR A 22 -6.67 -10.32 -14.54
CA THR A 22 -7.88 -9.62 -14.07
C THR A 22 -8.73 -10.61 -13.31
N LEU A 23 -9.11 -10.26 -12.08
CA LEU A 23 -9.81 -11.15 -11.15
C LEU A 23 -11.12 -10.49 -10.73
N ASP A 24 -12.18 -11.28 -10.59
CA ASP A 24 -13.46 -10.80 -10.11
C ASP A 24 -13.50 -10.86 -8.58
N ARG A 25 -13.95 -11.98 -7.97
CA ARG A 25 -14.12 -12.07 -6.51
C ARG A 25 -13.49 -13.28 -5.87
N ASP A 26 -13.17 -13.19 -4.58
CA ASP A 26 -12.81 -14.34 -3.74
C ASP A 26 -11.65 -15.16 -4.33
N THR A 27 -10.64 -14.47 -4.89
CA THR A 27 -9.50 -15.14 -5.52
C THR A 27 -8.21 -14.93 -4.75
N LYS A 28 -7.30 -15.89 -4.89
CA LYS A 28 -5.92 -15.75 -4.42
C LYS A 28 -4.98 -15.80 -5.61
N VAL A 29 -4.13 -14.78 -5.76
CA VAL A 29 -3.18 -14.70 -6.87
C VAL A 29 -1.75 -14.51 -6.39
N THR A 30 -0.83 -15.24 -7.00
CA THR A 30 0.62 -15.17 -6.77
C THR A 30 1.33 -14.93 -8.11
N PRO A 31 1.41 -13.68 -8.58
CA PRO A 31 2.19 -13.34 -9.78
C PRO A 31 3.70 -13.34 -9.49
N ASP A 32 4.50 -13.80 -10.45
CA ASP A 32 5.97 -13.78 -10.36
C ASP A 32 6.55 -12.39 -10.69
N ARG A 33 6.74 -12.10 -11.98
CA ARG A 33 7.47 -10.89 -12.42
C ARG A 33 6.83 -10.19 -13.61
N ASN A 34 6.98 -8.87 -13.67
CA ASN A 34 6.47 -8.03 -14.78
C ASN A 34 4.97 -8.21 -15.07
N THR A 35 4.18 -8.55 -14.05
CA THR A 35 2.73 -8.75 -14.16
C THR A 35 1.98 -7.47 -13.84
N ASN A 36 0.88 -7.26 -14.55
CA ASN A 36 -0.16 -6.29 -14.16
C ASN A 36 -1.35 -7.06 -13.60
N VAL A 37 -1.73 -6.78 -12.35
CA VAL A 37 -2.86 -7.43 -11.68
C VAL A 37 -3.96 -6.42 -11.38
N THR A 38 -5.20 -6.75 -11.76
CA THR A 38 -6.39 -5.93 -11.49
C THR A 38 -7.49 -6.78 -10.85
N PRO A 39 -7.47 -6.95 -9.52
CA PRO A 39 -8.57 -7.58 -8.81
C PRO A 39 -9.71 -6.59 -8.52
N ASP A 40 -10.95 -7.07 -8.63
CA ASP A 40 -12.14 -6.32 -8.25
C ASP A 40 -12.35 -6.41 -6.72
N ARG A 41 -12.77 -7.56 -6.18
CA ARG A 41 -13.20 -7.64 -4.78
C ARG A 41 -12.73 -8.86 -4.01
N ASP A 42 -12.53 -8.72 -2.70
CA ASP A 42 -12.33 -9.86 -1.78
C ASP A 42 -11.15 -10.77 -2.20
N THR A 43 -10.13 -10.18 -2.82
CA THR A 43 -8.98 -10.92 -3.34
C THR A 43 -7.74 -10.74 -2.47
N LYS A 44 -6.90 -11.78 -2.48
CA LYS A 44 -5.57 -11.76 -1.88
C LYS A 44 -4.49 -11.85 -2.95
N VAL A 45 -3.68 -10.81 -3.06
CA VAL A 45 -2.58 -10.71 -4.04
C VAL A 45 -1.24 -10.77 -3.33
N THR A 46 -0.38 -11.72 -3.69
CA THR A 46 0.99 -11.83 -3.13
C THR A 46 2.02 -11.86 -4.28
N PRO A 47 2.34 -10.71 -4.87
CA PRO A 47 3.31 -10.62 -5.95
C PRO A 47 4.76 -10.62 -5.47
N ASP A 48 5.66 -11.24 -6.24
CA ASP A 48 7.09 -11.25 -5.94
C ASP A 48 7.77 -9.92 -6.32
N LYS A 49 8.05 -9.68 -7.61
CA LYS A 49 8.92 -8.56 -8.02
C LYS A 49 8.46 -7.85 -9.28
N ASP A 50 8.65 -6.53 -9.34
CA ASP A 50 8.45 -5.72 -10.55
C ASP A 50 6.98 -5.78 -11.04
N ILE A 51 6.03 -5.71 -10.10
CA ILE A 51 4.58 -5.88 -10.34
C ILE A 51 3.84 -4.55 -10.22
N LYS A 52 2.81 -4.35 -11.04
CA LYS A 52 1.80 -3.32 -10.83
C LYS A 52 0.48 -3.97 -10.39
N VAL A 53 -0.08 -3.51 -9.28
CA VAL A 53 -1.38 -3.95 -8.77
C VAL A 53 -2.32 -2.75 -8.64
N THR A 54 -3.51 -2.87 -9.21
CA THR A 54 -4.60 -1.89 -9.03
C THR A 54 -5.80 -2.63 -8.48
N LEU A 55 -6.25 -2.27 -7.28
CA LEU A 55 -7.30 -2.98 -6.54
C LEU A 55 -8.51 -2.07 -6.39
N ASP A 56 -9.71 -2.61 -6.54
CA ASP A 56 -10.96 -1.88 -6.22
C ASP A 56 -11.24 -1.98 -4.71
N ARG A 57 -11.95 -3.02 -4.25
CA ARG A 57 -12.48 -3.04 -2.88
C ARG A 57 -12.16 -4.30 -2.07
N ASP A 58 -12.05 -4.15 -0.75
CA ASP A 58 -12.01 -5.29 0.19
C ASP A 58 -10.84 -6.26 -0.08
N ASN A 59 -9.74 -5.75 -0.63
CA ASN A 59 -8.62 -6.57 -1.06
C ASN A 59 -7.44 -6.53 -0.07
N GLU A 60 -6.66 -7.60 -0.04
CA GLU A 60 -5.36 -7.66 0.64
C GLU A 60 -4.21 -7.84 -0.35
N VAL A 61 -3.13 -7.06 -0.19
CA VAL A 61 -1.95 -7.19 -1.05
C VAL A 61 -0.64 -7.11 -0.27
N PHE A 62 0.24 -8.08 -0.54
CA PHE A 62 1.53 -8.27 0.13
C PHE A 62 2.65 -8.32 -0.93
N PRO A 63 3.03 -7.18 -1.51
CA PRO A 63 4.03 -7.12 -2.56
C PRO A 63 5.46 -7.23 -1.98
N GLY A 64 6.30 -8.04 -2.61
CA GLY A 64 7.69 -8.25 -2.21
C GLY A 64 8.59 -7.06 -2.56
N ARG A 65 8.92 -6.87 -3.85
CA ARG A 65 9.89 -5.85 -4.28
C ARG A 65 9.50 -5.09 -5.53
N ASN A 66 9.96 -3.84 -5.63
CA ASN A 66 9.84 -3.01 -6.85
C ASN A 66 8.41 -2.90 -7.40
N ALA A 67 7.41 -2.84 -6.52
CA ALA A 67 6.02 -2.83 -6.93
C ALA A 67 5.42 -1.42 -6.98
N LYS A 68 4.32 -1.28 -7.72
CA LYS A 68 3.41 -0.14 -7.65
C LYS A 68 2.03 -0.65 -7.30
N VAL A 69 1.48 -0.17 -6.18
CA VAL A 69 0.17 -0.61 -5.69
C VAL A 69 -0.77 0.58 -5.56
N THR A 70 -1.91 0.49 -6.23
CA THR A 70 -2.95 1.53 -6.22
C THR A 70 -4.28 0.92 -5.77
N PRO A 71 -4.52 0.82 -4.46
CA PRO A 71 -5.82 0.41 -3.98
C PRO A 71 -6.82 1.57 -3.96
N ASP A 72 -8.08 1.28 -4.24
CA ASP A 72 -9.18 2.23 -4.14
C ASP A 72 -9.73 2.24 -2.70
N ARG A 73 -10.50 1.23 -2.29
CA ARG A 73 -11.27 1.31 -1.03
C ARG A 73 -11.20 0.08 -0.15
N ASP A 74 -11.22 0.28 1.17
CA ASP A 74 -11.35 -0.80 2.17
C ASP A 74 -10.26 -1.88 2.03
N THR A 75 -9.06 -1.49 1.61
CA THR A 75 -7.97 -2.43 1.34
C THR A 75 -6.91 -2.46 2.45
N LYS A 76 -6.13 -3.53 2.45
CA LYS A 76 -4.92 -3.65 3.26
C LYS A 76 -3.69 -3.91 2.40
N VAL A 77 -2.67 -3.09 2.56
CA VAL A 77 -1.41 -3.17 1.82
C VAL A 77 -0.24 -3.32 2.79
N THR A 78 0.53 -4.40 2.65
CA THR A 78 1.72 -4.67 3.48
C THR A 78 2.93 -4.87 2.57
N PRO A 79 3.54 -3.76 2.08
CA PRO A 79 4.68 -3.82 1.18
C PRO A 79 5.99 -4.04 1.93
N ASP A 80 6.86 -4.88 1.38
CA ASP A 80 8.19 -5.16 1.92
C ASP A 80 9.19 -4.07 1.51
N ARG A 81 9.71 -4.06 0.27
CA ARG A 81 10.81 -3.14 -0.09
C ARG A 81 10.76 -2.49 -1.47
N ASP A 82 11.17 -1.22 -1.55
CA ASP A 82 11.28 -0.45 -2.80
C ASP A 82 9.93 -0.31 -3.54
N ILE A 83 8.86 0.01 -2.80
CA ILE A 83 7.47 0.03 -3.30
C ILE A 83 6.89 1.43 -3.25
N LYS A 84 6.04 1.73 -4.23
CA LYS A 84 5.16 2.90 -4.21
C LYS A 84 3.72 2.46 -3.96
N VAL A 85 3.08 3.02 -2.94
CA VAL A 85 1.66 2.78 -2.63
C VAL A 85 0.90 4.10 -2.72
N THR A 86 -0.22 4.13 -3.46
CA THR A 86 -1.07 5.31 -3.61
C THR A 86 -2.52 4.93 -3.31
N PRO A 87 -2.91 4.81 -2.03
CA PRO A 87 -4.26 4.46 -1.66
C PRO A 87 -5.20 5.66 -1.76
N ASP A 88 -6.43 5.43 -2.22
CA ASP A 88 -7.48 6.44 -2.28
C ASP A 88 -8.16 6.56 -0.91
N ARG A 89 -8.97 5.57 -0.52
CA ARG A 89 -9.84 5.68 0.67
C ARG A 89 -9.86 4.45 1.58
N ASP A 90 -10.14 4.68 2.86
CA ASP A 90 -10.45 3.65 3.86
C ASP A 90 -9.42 2.50 3.91
N THR A 91 -8.16 2.79 3.58
CA THR A 91 -7.12 1.79 3.40
C THR A 91 -6.13 1.79 4.57
N LYS A 92 -5.58 0.62 4.87
CA LYS A 92 -4.47 0.45 5.83
C LYS A 92 -3.19 0.07 5.10
N VAL A 93 -2.12 0.84 5.31
CA VAL A 93 -0.80 0.57 4.72
C VAL A 93 0.23 0.35 5.84
N THR A 94 0.90 -0.80 5.83
CA THR A 94 1.94 -1.18 6.81
C THR A 94 3.26 -1.47 6.08
N PRO A 95 3.98 -0.43 5.64
CA PRO A 95 5.22 -0.61 4.89
C PRO A 95 6.41 -0.94 5.79
N ASP A 96 7.29 -1.82 5.30
CA ASP A 96 8.54 -2.17 5.98
C ASP A 96 9.62 -1.14 5.65
N ARG A 97 10.29 -1.23 4.48
CA ARG A 97 11.50 -0.43 4.20
C ARG A 97 11.56 0.21 2.81
N ASP A 98 12.12 1.41 2.74
CA ASP A 98 12.39 2.11 1.46
C ASP A 98 11.09 2.37 0.66
N ILE A 99 9.99 2.68 1.35
CA ILE A 99 8.65 2.80 0.76
C ILE A 99 8.21 4.26 0.62
N LYS A 100 7.53 4.56 -0.49
CA LYS A 100 6.78 5.81 -0.66
C LYS A 100 5.27 5.55 -0.61
N VAL A 101 4.58 6.21 0.32
CA VAL A 101 3.12 6.16 0.45
C VAL A 101 2.53 7.55 0.21
N THR A 102 1.58 7.68 -0.72
CA THR A 102 0.87 8.94 -0.99
C THR A 102 -0.63 8.71 -0.85
N PRO A 103 -1.15 8.71 0.38
CA PRO A 103 -2.56 8.46 0.64
C PRO A 103 -3.42 9.71 0.40
N ASP A 104 -4.64 9.50 -0.11
CA ASP A 104 -5.63 10.56 -0.25
C ASP A 104 -6.40 10.76 1.07
N ARG A 105 -7.41 9.94 1.37
CA ARG A 105 -8.36 10.21 2.47
C ARG A 105 -8.65 9.02 3.38
N ASP A 106 -8.84 9.28 4.68
CA ASP A 106 -9.30 8.27 5.65
C ASP A 106 -8.32 7.08 5.77
N ILE A 107 -7.01 7.34 5.62
CA ILE A 107 -5.97 6.31 5.55
C ILE A 107 -5.20 6.16 6.87
N LYS A 108 -4.89 4.92 7.23
CA LYS A 108 -3.90 4.60 8.29
C LYS A 108 -2.59 4.10 7.69
N VAL A 109 -1.48 4.77 8.01
CA VAL A 109 -0.12 4.36 7.61
C VAL A 109 0.73 4.10 8.85
N THR A 110 1.31 2.91 8.97
CA THR A 110 2.21 2.51 10.06
C THR A 110 3.52 2.00 9.47
N PRO A 111 4.44 2.91 9.09
CA PRO A 111 5.72 2.54 8.52
C PRO A 111 6.74 2.13 9.58
N ASP A 112 7.59 1.15 9.24
CA ASP A 112 8.73 0.74 10.04
C ASP A 112 9.93 1.68 9.79
N ARG A 113 10.57 1.61 8.62
CA ARG A 113 11.84 2.30 8.38
C ARG A 113 12.01 2.92 7.00
N ASP A 114 12.76 4.02 6.93
CA ASP A 114 13.22 4.62 5.66
C ASP A 114 12.04 4.96 4.72
N THR A 115 10.90 5.38 5.29
CA THR A 115 9.68 5.62 4.49
C THR A 115 9.41 7.10 4.28
N LYS A 116 8.73 7.40 3.18
CA LYS A 116 8.17 8.74 2.91
C LYS A 116 6.65 8.65 2.79
N VAL A 117 5.95 9.38 3.64
CA VAL A 117 4.49 9.45 3.66
C VAL A 117 4.06 10.88 3.33
N THR A 118 3.24 11.07 2.30
CA THR A 118 2.73 12.39 1.89
C THR A 118 1.20 12.36 1.82
N PRO A 119 0.51 12.44 2.98
CA PRO A 119 -0.94 12.34 3.02
C PRO A 119 -1.61 13.65 2.62
N ASP A 120 -2.76 13.55 1.95
CA ASP A 120 -3.65 14.68 1.67
C ASP A 120 -4.51 15.00 2.89
N ARG A 121 -5.48 14.12 3.25
CA ARG A 121 -6.49 14.46 4.25
C ARG A 121 -6.89 13.31 5.18
N ASP A 122 -7.29 13.63 6.41
CA ASP A 122 -7.93 12.70 7.35
C ASP A 122 -7.08 11.44 7.60
N THR A 123 -5.75 11.57 7.59
CA THR A 123 -4.85 10.41 7.72
C THR A 123 -4.28 10.27 9.12
N LYS A 124 -3.98 9.02 9.50
CA LYS A 124 -3.20 8.72 10.70
C LYS A 124 -1.88 8.05 10.31
N VAL A 125 -0.77 8.67 10.68
CA VAL A 125 0.58 8.15 10.45
C VAL A 125 1.25 7.84 11.78
N THR A 126 1.73 6.62 11.96
CA THR A 126 2.45 6.19 13.19
C THR A 126 3.77 5.55 12.77
N PRO A 127 4.80 6.36 12.49
CA PRO A 127 6.11 5.89 12.06
C PRO A 127 6.99 5.48 13.24
N ASP A 128 7.75 4.39 13.05
CA ASP A 128 8.78 3.93 14.00
C ASP A 128 10.08 4.72 13.80
N ARG A 129 10.78 4.51 12.67
CA ARG A 129 12.12 5.06 12.47
C ARG A 129 12.35 5.70 11.09
N ASP A 130 13.26 6.68 11.03
CA ASP A 130 13.85 7.21 9.80
C ASP A 130 12.80 7.63 8.74
N THR A 131 11.65 8.13 9.20
CA THR A 131 10.49 8.39 8.33
C THR A 131 10.32 9.89 8.07
N LYS A 132 9.94 10.24 6.85
CA LYS A 132 9.53 11.61 6.50
C LYS A 132 8.03 11.68 6.24
N VAL A 133 7.33 12.51 7.01
CA VAL A 133 5.89 12.75 6.85
C VAL A 133 5.65 14.20 6.42
N THR A 134 5.00 14.41 5.27
CA THR A 134 4.62 15.75 4.77
C THR A 134 3.11 15.83 4.54
N PRO A 135 2.32 16.07 5.61
CA PRO A 135 0.87 16.13 5.51
C PRO A 135 0.37 17.49 5.03
N ASP A 136 -0.72 17.48 4.24
CA ASP A 136 -1.46 18.68 3.84
C ASP A 136 -2.46 19.09 4.94
N ARG A 137 -3.50 18.27 5.18
CA ARG A 137 -4.61 18.62 6.08
C ARG A 137 -5.05 17.48 7.01
N ASP A 138 -5.62 17.84 8.14
CA ASP A 138 -6.40 16.95 9.04
C ASP A 138 -5.65 15.64 9.39
N THR A 139 -4.32 15.71 9.51
CA THR A 139 -3.49 14.52 9.70
C THR A 139 -3.03 14.40 11.15
N LYS A 140 -3.09 13.18 11.71
CA LYS A 140 -2.49 12.86 13.00
C LYS A 140 -1.20 12.08 12.80
N VAL A 141 -0.08 12.61 13.30
CA VAL A 141 1.22 11.92 13.29
C VAL A 141 1.63 11.59 14.72
N THR A 142 1.92 10.33 14.98
CA THR A 142 2.47 9.85 16.26
C THR A 142 3.84 9.23 16.00
N PRO A 143 4.90 10.05 15.94
CA PRO A 143 6.24 9.58 15.63
C PRO A 143 6.95 9.00 16.86
N ASP A 144 7.81 8.00 16.63
CA ASP A 144 8.86 7.59 17.56
C ASP A 144 10.21 8.23 17.16
N ARG A 145 11.17 7.48 16.62
CA ARG A 145 12.56 7.92 16.44
C ARG A 145 12.82 8.49 15.05
N ASP A 146 13.71 9.48 14.99
CA ASP A 146 14.29 10.01 13.75
C ASP A 146 13.25 10.38 12.67
N THR A 147 12.02 10.70 13.09
CA THR A 147 10.94 11.05 12.17
C THR A 147 10.91 12.56 11.95
N LYS A 148 10.96 12.96 10.67
CA LYS A 148 10.78 14.35 10.26
C LYS A 148 9.35 14.60 9.81
N VAL A 149 8.63 15.46 10.53
CA VAL A 149 7.29 15.90 10.13
C VAL A 149 7.35 17.36 9.64
N THR A 150 6.87 17.61 8.43
CA THR A 150 6.73 18.98 7.88
C THR A 150 5.27 19.22 7.51
N PRO A 151 4.45 19.67 8.46
CA PRO A 151 3.01 19.86 8.25
C PRO A 151 2.69 21.17 7.55
N ASP A 152 1.56 21.20 6.84
CA ASP A 152 0.88 22.44 6.42
C ASP A 152 -0.24 22.80 7.42
N ARG A 153 -1.48 22.37 7.19
CA ARG A 153 -2.66 22.76 7.99
C ARG A 153 -3.18 21.63 8.86
N ASP A 154 -3.76 21.99 10.00
CA ASP A 154 -4.56 21.09 10.86
C ASP A 154 -3.89 19.74 11.19
N THR A 155 -2.55 19.71 11.20
CA THR A 155 -1.79 18.51 11.53
C THR A 155 -1.50 18.47 13.02
N LYS A 156 -1.90 17.37 13.66
CA LYS A 156 -1.55 17.09 15.06
C LYS A 156 -0.35 16.15 15.11
N VAL A 157 0.76 16.63 15.63
CA VAL A 157 1.94 15.81 15.95
C VAL A 157 1.95 15.51 17.45
N THR A 158 2.01 14.24 17.83
CA THR A 158 2.08 13.82 19.23
C THR A 158 3.17 12.75 19.36
N PRO A 159 4.38 13.11 19.79
CA PRO A 159 5.47 12.16 20.00
C PRO A 159 5.07 11.09 21.02
N GLU A 160 5.57 9.87 20.85
CA GLU A 160 5.42 8.83 21.88
C GLU A 160 6.27 9.21 23.11
N LEU A 161 5.69 9.14 24.31
CA LEU A 161 6.42 9.41 25.55
C LEU A 161 7.35 8.22 25.81
N LEU A 162 8.65 8.42 25.60
CA LEU A 162 9.70 7.52 26.08
C LEU A 162 9.60 7.46 27.62
N HIS A 163 9.09 6.34 28.15
CA HIS A 163 9.22 5.99 29.56
C HIS A 163 10.56 5.30 29.82
#